data_AF-A0A4R1PH33-F1
#
_entry.id   AF-A0A4R1PH33-F1
#
_cell.length_a   1.000
_cell.length_b   1.000
_cell.length_c   1.000
_cell.angle_alpha   90.00
_cell.angle_beta   90.00
_cell.angle_gamma   90.00
#
_symmetry.space_group_name_H-M   'P 1'
#
loop_
_entity.id
_entity.type
_entity.pdbx_description
1 polymer ?
#
loop_
_entity_poly.entity_id
_entity_poly.type
_entity_poly.pdbx_seq_one_letter_code
_entity_poly.pdbx_strand_id
1 'polypeptide(L)' 'MWPDNWPALSVFLDMDTQWRVGMSGPVGLDYSALEPVMRLQGVKKRARQDVFAAVRIMEAEALRVMREQAK' A
#
# COMPACT_ATOMS: atom_id res chain seq x y z
N MET A 1 -2.36 -18.34 4.60
CA MET A 1 -2.72 -16.90 4.62
C MET A 1 -4.19 -16.79 4.99
N TRP A 2 -4.56 -15.93 5.95
CA TRP A 2 -5.97 -15.73 6.33
C TRP A 2 -6.71 -15.08 5.14
N PRO A 3 -7.88 -15.59 4.71
CA PRO A 3 -8.59 -15.09 3.54
C PRO A 3 -8.91 -13.58 3.57
N ASP A 4 -9.06 -13.02 4.77
CA ASP A 4 -9.53 -11.64 4.97
C ASP A 4 -8.48 -10.58 4.60
N ASN A 5 -7.19 -10.93 4.62
CA ASN A 5 -6.11 -9.98 4.32
C ASN A 5 -5.69 -9.99 2.84
N TRP A 6 -6.21 -10.93 2.04
CA TRP A 6 -5.87 -11.07 0.63
C TRP A 6 -6.13 -9.79 -0.20
N PRO A 7 -7.26 -9.08 -0.03
CA PRO A 7 -7.50 -7.86 -0.79
C PRO A 7 -6.49 -6.75 -0.46
N ALA A 8 -6.08 -6.64 0.80
CA ALA A 8 -5.10 -5.62 1.20
C ALA A 8 -3.71 -5.91 0.63
N LEU A 9 -3.26 -7.16 0.70
CA LEU A 9 -1.99 -7.56 0.13
C LEU A 9 -1.97 -7.34 -1.39
N SER A 10 -3.05 -7.74 -2.10
CA SER A 10 -3.17 -7.52 -3.55
C SER A 10 -3.10 -6.03 -3.91
N VAL A 11 -3.85 -5.18 -3.20
CA VAL A 11 -3.81 -3.72 -3.40
C VAL A 11 -2.43 -3.15 -3.10
N PHE A 12 -1.74 -3.62 -2.05
CA PHE A 12 -0.39 -3.16 -1.73
C PHE A 12 0.62 -3.52 -2.82
N LEU A 13 0.57 -4.76 -3.33
CA LEU A 13 1.44 -5.22 -4.41
C LEU A 13 1.18 -4.46 -5.73
N ASP A 14 -0.08 -4.17 -6.05
CA ASP A 14 -0.41 -3.36 -7.22
C ASP A 14 0.06 -1.89 -7.09
N MET A 15 0.26 -1.43 -5.86
CA MET A 15 0.79 -0.09 -5.55
C MET A 15 2.32 -0.04 -5.48
N ASP A 16 3.03 -1.15 -5.72
CA ASP A 16 4.49 -1.26 -5.51
C ASP A 16 5.32 -0.27 -6.34
N THR A 17 4.78 0.22 -7.46
CA THR A 17 5.43 1.24 -8.31
C THR A 17 5.02 2.67 -7.98
N GLN A 18 4.04 2.86 -7.10
CA GLN A 18 3.38 4.14 -6.84
C GLN A 18 3.98 4.84 -5.60
N TRP A 19 5.30 4.85 -5.48
CA TRP A 19 6.00 5.55 -4.40
C TRP A 19 6.19 7.03 -4.73
N ARG A 20 5.84 7.89 -3.78
CA ARG A 20 6.32 9.26 -3.74
C ARG A 20 7.76 9.24 -3.22
N VAL A 21 8.66 9.84 -3.98
CA VAL A 21 10.09 9.88 -3.68
C VAL A 21 10.49 11.31 -3.32
N GLY A 22 11.17 11.49 -2.20
CA GLY A 22 11.79 12.74 -1.78
C GLY A 22 13.30 12.72 -1.99
N MET A 23 14.00 13.72 -1.43
CA MET A 23 15.45 13.89 -1.60
C MET A 23 16.29 12.71 -1.09
N SER A 24 15.75 11.88 -0.21
CA SER A 24 16.44 10.72 0.38
C SER A 24 15.70 9.40 0.15
N GLY A 25 14.97 9.28 -0.97
CA GLY A 25 14.27 8.04 -1.34
C GLY A 25 12.76 8.07 -1.06
N PRO A 26 12.09 6.90 -1.07
CA PRO A 26 10.65 6.79 -0.86
C PRO A 26 10.20 7.37 0.48
N VAL A 27 9.11 8.14 0.46
CA VAL A 27 8.50 8.75 1.67
C VAL A 27 7.10 8.25 1.97
N GLY A 28 6.45 7.60 0.99
CA GLY A 28 5.11 7.03 1.11
C GLY A 28 4.52 6.69 -0.25
N LEU A 29 3.41 5.97 -0.26
CA LEU A 29 2.61 5.66 -1.44
C LEU A 29 1.77 6.86 -1.86
N ASP A 30 1.49 6.96 -3.16
CA ASP A 30 0.55 7.95 -3.68
C ASP A 30 -0.90 7.51 -3.41
N TYR A 31 -1.49 8.07 -2.36
CA TYR A 31 -2.88 7.77 -1.99
C TYR A 31 -3.91 8.23 -3.03
N SER A 32 -3.55 9.09 -3.99
CA SER A 32 -4.46 9.45 -5.08
C SER A 32 -4.72 8.29 -6.05
N ALA A 33 -3.75 7.37 -6.20
CA ALA A 33 -3.86 6.17 -7.02
C ALA A 33 -4.55 5.01 -6.28
N LEU A 34 -4.60 5.05 -4.95
CA LEU A 34 -5.03 3.94 -4.12
C LEU A 34 -6.53 3.59 -4.25
N GLU A 35 -7.41 4.59 -4.32
CA GLU A 35 -8.85 4.35 -4.53
C GLU A 35 -9.17 3.78 -5.93
N PRO A 36 -8.56 4.29 -7.02
CA PRO A 36 -8.61 3.65 -8.33
C PRO A 36 -8.14 2.20 -8.33
N VAL A 37 -7.02 1.87 -7.68
CA VAL A 37 -6.52 0.49 -7.61
C VAL A 37 -7.48 -0.41 -6.83
N MET A 38 -7.97 0.05 -5.66
CA MET A 38 -9.00 -0.69 -4.91
C MET A 38 -10.26 -0.96 -5.75
N ARG A 39 -10.66 -0.01 -6.61
CA ARG A 39 -11.78 -0.21 -7.54
C ARG A 39 -11.49 -1.27 -8.59
N LEU A 40 -10.32 -1.23 -9.22
CA LEU A 40 -9.90 -2.21 -10.24
C LEU A 40 -9.78 -3.62 -9.65
N GLN A 41 -9.31 -3.73 -8.41
CA GLN A 41 -9.23 -4.98 -7.63
C GLN A 41 -10.60 -5.46 -7.09
N GLY A 42 -11.70 -4.75 -7.38
CA GLY A 42 -13.05 -5.16 -6.96
C GLY A 42 -13.32 -4.99 -5.46
N VAL A 43 -12.52 -4.19 -4.74
CA VAL A 43 -12.72 -3.94 -3.30
C VAL A 43 -14.02 -3.16 -3.09
N LYS A 44 -14.98 -3.82 -2.42
CA LYS A 44 -16.29 -3.25 -2.07
C LYS A 44 -16.09 -1.97 -1.24
N LYS A 45 -16.90 -0.93 -1.52
CA LYS A 45 -16.83 0.38 -0.81
C LYS A 45 -16.74 0.23 0.72
N ARG A 46 -17.56 -0.65 1.31
CA ARG A 46 -17.58 -0.91 2.76
C ARG A 46 -16.28 -1.50 3.33
N ALA A 47 -15.47 -2.15 2.51
CA ALA A 47 -14.21 -2.78 2.92
C ALA A 47 -12.98 -1.89 2.64
N ARG A 48 -13.15 -0.77 1.93
CA ARG A 48 -12.01 0.08 1.53
C ARG A 48 -11.33 0.73 2.72
N GLN A 49 -12.07 1.07 3.78
CA GLN A 49 -11.46 1.60 5.00
C GLN A 49 -10.52 0.59 5.67
N ASP A 50 -10.94 -0.66 5.80
CA ASP A 50 -10.12 -1.72 6.40
C ASP A 50 -8.90 -2.02 5.52
N VAL A 51 -9.10 -2.13 4.20
CA VAL A 51 -8.01 -2.32 3.24
C VAL A 51 -7.03 -1.15 3.27
N PHE A 52 -7.51 0.08 3.36
CA PHE A 52 -6.66 1.26 3.48
C PHE A 52 -5.81 1.20 4.76
N ALA A 53 -6.41 0.88 5.90
CA ALA A 53 -5.68 0.75 7.15
C ALA A 53 -4.59 -0.33 7.07
N ALA A 54 -4.89 -1.48 6.47
CA ALA A 54 -3.93 -2.56 6.28
C ALA A 54 -2.77 -2.15 5.32
N VAL A 55 -3.08 -1.45 4.24
CA VAL A 55 -2.07 -0.90 3.30
C VAL A 55 -1.10 0.05 4.01
N ARG A 56 -1.60 0.91 4.90
CA ARG A 56 -0.74 1.83 5.68
C ARG A 56 0.22 1.11 6.62
N ILE A 57 -0.19 -0.02 7.19
CA ILE A 57 0.69 -0.85 8.02
C ILE A 57 1.81 -1.44 7.16
N MET A 58 1.48 -1.99 5.99
CA MET A 58 2.47 -2.55 5.06
C MET A 58 3.41 -1.47 4.51
N GLU A 59 2.90 -0.29 4.18
CA GLU A 59 3.69 0.87 3.77
C GLU A 59 4.72 1.26 4.83
N ALA A 60 4.31 1.35 6.10
CA ALA A 60 5.21 1.73 7.19
C ALA A 60 6.38 0.74 7.34
N GLU A 61 6.10 -0.56 7.26
CA GLU A 61 7.13 -1.61 7.30
C GLU A 61 8.01 -1.59 6.04
N ALA A 62 7.43 -1.44 4.86
CA ALA A 62 8.20 -1.33 3.62
C ALA A 62 9.16 -0.14 3.66
N LEU A 63 8.70 1.03 4.10
CA LEU A 63 9.56 2.20 4.29
C LEU A 63 10.66 1.96 5.33
N ARG A 64 10.40 1.21 6.40
CA ARG A 64 11.42 0.84 7.38
C ARG A 64 12.51 -0.02 6.73
N VAL A 65 12.12 -1.07 6.02
CA VAL A 65 13.05 -1.98 5.33
C VAL A 65 13.85 -1.24 4.24
N MET A 66 13.20 -0.41 3.43
CA MET A 66 13.86 0.39 2.39
C MET A 66 14.90 1.34 2.99
N ARG A 67 14.62 1.96 4.15
CA ARG A 67 15.58 2.80 4.88
C ARG A 67 16.73 2.01 5.47
N GLU A 68 16.49 0.78 5.92
CA GLU A 68 17.55 -0.10 6.43
C GLU A 68 18.50 -0.56 5.31
N GLN A 69 17.98 -0.82 4.10
CA GLN A 69 18.79 -1.21 2.94
C GLN A 69 19.54 -0.05 2.28
N ALA A 70 19.09 1.19 2.49
CA ALA A 70 19.74 2.39 1.96
C ALA A 70 20.95 2.87 2.81
N LYS A 71 21.21 2.21 3.95
CA LYS A 71 22.40 2.42 4.79
C LYS A 71 23.53 1.50 4.36
#